data_AF-A0A1C5YMZ2-F1
#
_entry.id   AF-A0A1C5YMZ2-F1
#
_cell.length_a   1.000
_cell.length_b   1.000
_cell.length_c   1.000
_cell.angle_alpha   90.00
_cell.angle_beta   90.00
_cell.angle_gamma   90.00
#
_symmetry.space_group_name_H-M   'P 1'
#
loop_
_entity.id
_entity.type
_entity.pdbx_description
1 polymer ?
#
loop_
_entity_poly.entity_id
_entity_poly.type
_entity_poly.pdbx_seq_one_letter_code
_entity_poly.pdbx_strand_id
1 'polypeptide(L)'
;MSIFSLFKSRSKTKHKSIVIESKYGIFTSHKFGKNGVVFDGKINWLDDIVDVSLHTSSTESLMADKSLEILCKIAENATEWDKKLRQYGADEFSDDNGMIEIWGNDENNNDSLPQTITKDEFINRISLGFMWIYPDGEVYFDYNLDEMFTDHGLGITANISGEIISCGLQG
;
A
#
# COMPACT_ATOMS: atom_id res chain seq x y z
N MET A 1 41.31 -29.31 -34.62
CA MET A 1 40.03 -28.86 -34.03
C MET A 1 39.40 -30.08 -33.37
N SER A 2 38.86 -30.09 -32.15
CA SER A 2 38.13 -29.05 -31.44
C SER A 2 38.31 -29.23 -29.92
N ILE A 3 38.09 -28.14 -29.22
CA ILE A 3 38.40 -27.85 -27.83
C ILE A 3 37.18 -28.29 -26.98
N PHE A 4 37.35 -29.20 -26.03
CA PHE A 4 36.30 -29.51 -25.06
C PHE A 4 36.16 -28.34 -24.08
N SER A 5 35.18 -27.46 -24.30
CA SER A 5 34.77 -26.49 -23.30
C SER A 5 33.80 -27.14 -22.31
N LEU A 6 34.29 -27.37 -21.10
CA LEU A 6 33.49 -27.73 -19.94
C LEU A 6 32.60 -26.53 -19.56
N PHE A 7 31.35 -26.49 -20.04
CA PHE A 7 30.35 -25.61 -19.46
C PHE A 7 29.91 -26.19 -18.11
N LYS A 8 30.55 -25.73 -17.02
CA LYS A 8 29.94 -25.81 -15.69
C LYS A 8 28.65 -25.00 -15.75
N SER A 9 27.53 -25.69 -15.91
CA SER A 9 26.21 -25.17 -15.56
C SER A 9 26.31 -24.70 -14.10
N ARG A 10 26.39 -23.38 -13.89
CA ARG A 10 26.12 -22.79 -12.58
C ARG A 10 24.66 -23.11 -12.30
N SER A 11 24.42 -24.13 -11.48
CA SER A 11 23.16 -24.33 -10.79
C SER A 11 22.73 -22.99 -10.21
N LYS A 12 21.74 -22.34 -10.84
CA LYS A 12 21.06 -21.19 -10.25
C LYS A 12 20.37 -21.73 -9.01
N THR A 13 20.96 -21.54 -7.84
CA THR A 13 20.34 -21.82 -6.56
C THR A 13 18.98 -21.11 -6.56
N LYS A 14 17.91 -21.89 -6.67
CA LYS A 14 16.54 -21.38 -6.60
C LYS A 14 16.40 -20.71 -5.24
N HIS A 15 16.14 -19.40 -5.20
CA HIS A 15 15.91 -18.71 -3.94
C HIS A 15 14.75 -19.42 -3.24
N LYS A 16 15.00 -20.03 -2.09
CA LYS A 16 13.95 -20.66 -1.31
C LYS A 16 13.16 -19.52 -0.68
N SER A 17 11.86 -19.44 -0.97
CA SER A 17 10.99 -18.45 -0.32
C SER A 17 10.92 -18.73 1.17
N ILE A 18 11.04 -17.67 1.96
CA ILE A 18 10.82 -17.65 3.40
C ILE A 18 9.35 -17.28 3.63
N VAL A 19 8.74 -17.88 4.63
CA VAL A 19 7.35 -17.62 5.01
C VAL A 19 7.33 -17.11 6.45
N ILE A 20 6.56 -16.06 6.69
CA ILE A 20 6.28 -15.49 8.01
C ILE A 20 4.78 -15.67 8.26
N GLU A 21 4.41 -16.29 9.37
CA GLU A 21 3.03 -16.44 9.81
C GLU A 21 2.78 -15.50 11.00
N SER A 22 1.67 -14.77 10.96
CA SER A 22 1.21 -13.93 12.07
C SER A 22 -0.29 -14.09 12.29
N LYS A 23 -0.82 -13.50 13.37
CA LYS A 23 -2.27 -13.45 13.60
C LYS A 23 -3.05 -12.69 12.52
N TYR A 24 -2.37 -11.87 11.70
CA TYR A 24 -2.97 -11.05 10.66
C TYR A 24 -2.90 -11.65 9.26
N GLY A 25 -1.95 -12.55 9.01
CA GLY A 25 -1.77 -13.13 7.68
C GLY A 25 -0.51 -13.97 7.54
N ILE A 26 -0.36 -14.51 6.33
CA ILE A 26 0.82 -15.26 5.92
C ILE A 26 1.54 -14.43 4.87
N PHE A 27 2.83 -14.20 5.09
CA PHE A 27 3.66 -13.37 4.23
C PHE A 27 4.77 -14.20 3.60
N THR A 28 4.90 -14.13 2.28
CA THR A 28 5.88 -14.92 1.53
C THR A 28 6.92 -14.01 0.89
N SER A 29 8.19 -14.32 1.14
CA SER A 29 9.29 -13.55 0.57
C SER A 29 9.37 -13.72 -0.94
N HIS A 30 9.60 -12.64 -1.67
CA HIS A 30 10.01 -12.68 -3.06
C HIS A 30 11.03 -11.59 -3.36
N LYS A 31 11.67 -11.68 -4.53
CA LYS A 31 12.70 -10.73 -4.94
C LYS A 31 12.06 -9.41 -5.36
N PHE A 32 12.54 -8.30 -4.79
CA PHE A 32 12.11 -6.95 -5.12
C PHE A 32 13.29 -6.12 -5.65
N GLY A 33 13.16 -5.57 -6.86
CA GLY A 33 14.26 -4.85 -7.52
C GLY A 33 15.51 -5.70 -7.74
N LYS A 34 16.70 -5.06 -7.79
CA LYS A 34 17.97 -5.77 -8.10
C LYS A 34 18.43 -6.69 -6.97
N ASN A 35 18.37 -6.22 -5.72
CA ASN A 35 18.94 -6.88 -4.54
C ASN A 35 18.00 -6.89 -3.31
N GLY A 36 16.75 -6.41 -3.44
CA GLY A 36 15.81 -6.36 -2.34
C GLY A 36 15.02 -7.66 -2.19
N VAL A 37 14.51 -7.87 -0.98
CA VAL A 37 13.50 -8.88 -0.66
C VAL A 37 12.36 -8.14 0.04
N VAL A 38 11.13 -8.47 -0.31
CA VAL A 38 9.94 -8.04 0.44
C VAL A 38 9.10 -9.28 0.71
N PHE A 39 8.22 -9.18 1.70
CA PHE A 39 7.27 -10.25 2.02
C PHE A 39 5.85 -9.76 1.74
N ASP A 40 5.19 -10.40 0.79
CA ASP A 40 3.81 -10.07 0.45
C ASP A 40 2.85 -11.00 1.14
N GLY A 41 1.75 -10.45 1.61
CA GLY A 41 0.64 -11.17 2.20
C GLY A 41 -0.64 -10.38 2.07
N LYS A 42 -1.72 -10.98 2.55
CA LYS A 42 -3.02 -10.34 2.67
C LYS A 42 -3.44 -10.33 4.13
N ILE A 43 -4.07 -9.24 4.57
CA ILE A 43 -4.68 -9.13 5.89
C ILE A 43 -6.17 -8.81 5.77
N ASN A 44 -6.92 -9.03 6.83
CA ASN A 44 -8.26 -8.44 6.99
C ASN A 44 -8.11 -7.09 7.71
N TRP A 45 -8.54 -6.01 7.06
CA TRP A 45 -8.60 -4.65 7.56
C TRP A 45 -10.06 -4.20 7.61
N LEU A 46 -10.68 -4.24 8.80
CA LEU A 46 -12.07 -3.80 9.01
C LEU A 46 -13.08 -4.37 7.99
N ASP A 47 -12.94 -5.66 7.67
CA ASP A 47 -13.73 -6.43 6.70
C ASP A 47 -13.25 -6.41 5.25
N ASP A 48 -12.27 -5.55 4.91
CA ASP A 48 -11.61 -5.55 3.60
C ASP A 48 -10.37 -6.44 3.58
N ILE A 49 -10.14 -7.10 2.43
CA ILE A 49 -8.89 -7.84 2.20
C ILE A 49 -7.86 -6.91 1.56
N VAL A 50 -6.83 -6.58 2.32
CA VAL A 50 -5.78 -5.62 1.93
C VAL A 50 -4.50 -6.37 1.59
N ASP A 51 -3.90 -6.02 0.45
CA ASP A 51 -2.56 -6.48 0.08
C ASP A 51 -1.50 -5.70 0.86
N VAL A 52 -0.50 -6.40 1.39
CA VAL A 52 0.54 -5.80 2.24
C VAL A 52 1.90 -6.31 1.82
N SER A 53 2.84 -5.39 1.59
CA SER A 53 4.27 -5.73 1.45
C SER A 53 5.08 -5.23 2.64
N LEU A 54 5.73 -6.17 3.31
CA LEU A 54 6.68 -5.89 4.38
C LEU A 54 8.08 -5.73 3.79
N HIS A 55 8.63 -4.52 3.88
CA HIS A 55 9.97 -4.25 3.40
C HIS A 55 11.03 -4.70 4.41
N THR A 56 12.15 -5.24 3.92
CA THR A 56 13.27 -5.66 4.78
C THR A 56 14.28 -4.52 4.98
N SER A 57 14.95 -4.49 6.13
CA SER A 57 16.12 -3.62 6.32
C SER A 57 17.28 -4.14 5.49
N SER A 58 17.67 -3.40 4.44
CA SER A 58 18.75 -3.79 3.51
C SER A 58 20.12 -3.96 4.19
N THR A 59 20.29 -3.47 5.42
CA THR A 59 21.56 -3.43 6.15
C THR A 59 21.64 -4.40 7.33
N GLU A 60 20.52 -4.86 7.89
CA GLU A 60 20.51 -5.57 9.18
C GLU A 60 19.95 -7.00 9.13
N SER A 61 18.93 -7.27 8.29
CA SER A 61 18.29 -8.58 8.25
C SER A 61 17.51 -8.78 6.95
N LEU A 62 17.58 -10.00 6.40
CA LEU A 62 16.69 -10.43 5.32
C LEU A 62 15.27 -10.77 5.82
N MET A 63 15.03 -10.71 7.13
CA MET A 63 13.71 -10.87 7.72
C MET A 63 13.00 -9.53 7.84
N ALA A 64 11.68 -9.55 7.67
CA ALA A 64 10.84 -8.37 7.78
C ALA A 64 10.29 -8.15 9.20
N ASP A 65 11.02 -8.59 10.24
CA ASP A 65 10.52 -8.61 11.64
C ASP A 65 10.09 -7.21 12.13
N LYS A 66 10.89 -6.17 11.85
CA LYS A 66 10.55 -4.78 12.21
C LYS A 66 9.26 -4.32 11.53
N SER A 67 9.14 -4.55 10.23
CA SER A 67 7.95 -4.20 9.46
C SER A 67 6.72 -5.01 9.89
N LEU A 68 6.90 -6.28 10.26
CA LEU A 68 5.84 -7.11 10.83
C LEU A 68 5.38 -6.56 12.19
N GLU A 69 6.30 -6.13 13.06
CA GLU A 69 5.95 -5.51 14.34
C GLU A 69 5.14 -4.23 14.15
N ILE A 70 5.53 -3.41 13.17
CA ILE A 70 4.80 -2.18 12.80
C ILE A 70 3.40 -2.53 12.29
N LEU A 71 3.29 -3.49 11.36
CA LEU A 71 1.99 -3.99 10.90
C LEU A 71 1.11 -4.41 12.06
N CYS A 72 1.66 -5.19 13.00
CA CYS A 72 0.89 -5.68 14.14
C CYS A 72 0.34 -4.51 14.96
N LYS A 73 1.15 -3.50 15.27
CA LYS A 73 0.72 -2.33 16.07
C LYS A 73 -0.38 -1.52 15.36
N ILE A 74 -0.27 -1.37 14.05
CA ILE A 74 -1.25 -0.61 13.26
C ILE A 74 -2.56 -1.41 13.14
N ALA A 75 -2.47 -2.70 12.81
CA ALA A 75 -3.63 -3.57 12.69
C ALA A 75 -4.35 -3.82 14.02
N GLU A 76 -3.67 -3.71 15.17
CA GLU A 76 -4.31 -3.71 16.50
C GLU A 76 -5.22 -2.50 16.73
N ASN A 77 -4.98 -1.40 16.02
CA ASN A 77 -5.72 -0.14 16.14
C ASN A 77 -6.32 0.26 14.78
N ALA A 78 -6.70 -0.74 13.96
CA ALA A 78 -7.11 -0.52 12.57
C ALA A 78 -8.29 0.45 12.47
N THR A 79 -9.23 0.42 13.42
CA THR A 79 -10.41 1.31 13.42
C THR A 79 -10.01 2.78 13.55
N GLU A 80 -9.09 3.09 14.47
CA GLU A 80 -8.59 4.43 14.71
C GLU A 80 -7.74 4.93 13.54
N TRP A 81 -6.90 4.05 12.98
CA TRP A 81 -6.07 4.35 11.82
C TRP A 81 -6.92 4.64 10.58
N ASP A 82 -7.86 3.76 10.24
CA ASP A 82 -8.73 3.88 9.09
C ASP A 82 -9.53 5.19 9.14
N LYS A 83 -10.20 5.45 10.28
CA LYS A 83 -10.93 6.69 10.49
C LYS A 83 -10.06 7.93 10.28
N LYS A 84 -8.85 7.93 10.84
CA LYS A 84 -7.92 9.06 10.76
C LYS A 84 -7.46 9.30 9.32
N LEU A 85 -7.06 8.24 8.61
CA LEU A 85 -6.54 8.34 7.24
C LEU A 85 -7.62 8.80 6.26
N ARG A 86 -8.83 8.21 6.35
CA ARG A 86 -9.97 8.61 5.51
C ARG A 86 -10.38 10.06 5.75
N GLN A 87 -10.43 10.47 7.02
CA GLN A 87 -10.75 11.85 7.37
C GLN A 87 -9.69 12.82 6.84
N TYR A 88 -8.40 12.49 7.00
CA TYR A 88 -7.33 13.32 6.49
C TYR A 88 -7.40 13.47 4.97
N GLY A 89 -7.62 12.37 4.24
CA GLY A 89 -7.82 12.40 2.79
C GLY A 89 -8.99 13.32 2.42
N ALA A 90 -10.14 13.16 3.07
CA ALA A 90 -11.30 14.00 2.80
C ALA A 90 -11.04 15.50 3.07
N ASP A 91 -10.31 15.82 4.14
CA ASP A 91 -9.99 17.20 4.48
C ASP A 91 -8.98 17.82 3.49
N GLU A 92 -7.99 17.05 3.02
CA GLU A 92 -6.97 17.50 2.05
C GLU A 92 -7.58 17.88 0.70
N PHE A 93 -8.59 17.14 0.23
CA PHE A 93 -9.22 17.37 -1.07
C PHE A 93 -10.48 18.25 -1.02
N SER A 94 -10.95 18.62 0.18
CA SER A 94 -12.14 19.45 0.32
C SER A 94 -11.85 20.94 0.14
N ASP A 95 -12.79 21.64 -0.51
CA ASP A 95 -12.81 23.10 -0.56
C ASP A 95 -13.29 23.72 0.78
N ASP A 96 -13.33 25.05 0.84
CA ASP A 96 -13.81 25.80 2.03
C ASP A 96 -15.26 25.48 2.42
N ASN A 97 -16.04 24.87 1.52
CA ASN A 97 -17.43 24.47 1.75
C ASN A 97 -17.56 23.00 2.17
N GLY A 98 -16.45 22.26 2.26
CA GLY A 98 -16.44 20.84 2.57
C GLY A 98 -16.86 19.94 1.40
N MET A 99 -16.72 20.43 0.17
CA MET A 99 -17.02 19.71 -1.06
C MET A 99 -15.72 19.25 -1.73
N ILE A 100 -15.71 18.06 -2.31
CA ILE A 100 -14.58 17.48 -3.02
C ILE A 100 -14.93 17.42 -4.50
N GLU A 101 -14.08 18.00 -5.34
CA GLU A 101 -14.21 17.98 -6.79
C GLU A 101 -13.70 16.65 -7.36
N ILE A 102 -14.57 15.90 -8.04
CA ILE A 102 -14.30 14.59 -8.65
C ILE A 102 -14.46 14.66 -10.18
N TRP A 103 -13.60 13.94 -10.89
CA TRP A 103 -13.38 14.14 -12.33
C TRP A 103 -13.62 12.84 -13.11
N GLY A 104 -14.46 11.96 -12.56
CA GLY A 104 -14.74 10.63 -13.10
C GLY A 104 -15.19 10.63 -14.57
N ASN A 105 -14.97 9.49 -15.22
CA ASN A 105 -15.23 9.29 -16.64
C ASN A 105 -16.74 9.16 -16.89
N ASP A 106 -17.45 10.25 -17.15
CA ASP A 106 -18.80 10.17 -17.70
C ASP A 106 -18.67 9.85 -19.20
N GLU A 107 -18.63 8.55 -19.55
CA GLU A 107 -18.55 8.08 -20.95
C GLU A 107 -19.66 8.65 -21.85
N ASN A 108 -20.70 9.26 -21.27
CA ASN A 108 -21.82 9.88 -21.99
C ASN A 108 -21.76 11.42 -22.11
N ASN A 109 -20.78 12.10 -21.50
CA ASN A 109 -20.68 13.56 -21.58
C ASN A 109 -19.24 14.01 -21.84
N ASN A 110 -18.97 14.34 -23.10
CA ASN A 110 -17.71 14.92 -23.56
C ASN A 110 -17.48 16.38 -23.05
N ASP A 111 -18.38 16.89 -22.21
CA ASP A 111 -18.43 18.27 -21.66
C ASP A 111 -18.78 18.29 -20.14
N SER A 112 -18.61 17.17 -19.41
CA SER A 112 -18.95 17.11 -17.98
C SER A 112 -18.09 18.07 -17.16
N LEU A 113 -18.73 19.08 -16.56
CA LEU A 113 -18.15 19.85 -15.47
C LEU A 113 -17.74 18.90 -14.33
N PRO A 114 -16.68 19.24 -13.57
CA PRO A 114 -16.32 18.49 -12.39
C PRO A 114 -17.53 18.32 -11.46
N GLN A 115 -17.79 17.09 -11.03
CA GLN A 115 -18.85 16.84 -10.05
C GLN A 115 -18.30 17.11 -8.66
N THR A 116 -19.17 17.51 -7.73
CA THR A 116 -18.76 17.72 -6.34
C THR A 116 -19.50 16.76 -5.43
N ILE A 117 -18.78 16.17 -4.48
CA ILE A 117 -19.34 15.28 -3.46
C ILE A 117 -18.99 15.80 -2.06
N THR A 118 -19.71 15.33 -1.05
CA THR A 118 -19.41 15.68 0.34
C THR A 118 -18.23 14.86 0.87
N LYS A 119 -17.57 15.36 1.94
CA LYS A 119 -16.56 14.58 2.66
C LYS A 119 -17.07 13.22 3.15
N ASP A 120 -18.29 13.17 3.67
CA ASP A 120 -18.88 11.93 4.17
C ASP A 120 -19.08 10.92 3.03
N GLU A 121 -19.50 11.38 1.86
CA GLU A 121 -19.61 10.52 0.69
C GLU A 121 -18.23 9.99 0.24
N PHE A 122 -17.22 10.85 0.18
CA PHE A 122 -15.85 10.44 -0.16
C PHE A 122 -15.32 9.39 0.82
N ILE A 123 -15.43 9.64 2.14
CA ILE A 123 -14.99 8.73 3.19
C ILE A 123 -15.63 7.35 3.06
N ASN A 124 -16.92 7.30 2.69
CA ASN A 124 -17.67 6.06 2.54
C ASN A 124 -17.35 5.30 1.25
N ARG A 125 -16.85 5.98 0.21
CA ARG A 125 -16.56 5.38 -1.10
C ARG A 125 -15.14 4.85 -1.23
N ILE A 126 -14.15 5.49 -0.61
CA ILE A 126 -12.77 5.02 -0.69
C ILE A 126 -12.60 3.66 0.01
N SER A 127 -11.63 2.87 -0.40
CA SER A 127 -11.30 1.60 0.28
C SER A 127 -9.80 1.36 0.26
N LEU A 128 -9.24 0.81 1.35
CA LEU A 128 -7.81 0.54 1.42
C LEU A 128 -7.52 -0.67 0.52
N GLY A 129 -6.73 -0.47 -0.54
CA GLY A 129 -6.35 -1.55 -1.45
C GLY A 129 -5.03 -2.19 -1.03
N PHE A 130 -4.07 -1.37 -0.61
CA PHE A 130 -2.70 -1.81 -0.46
C PHE A 130 -1.91 -1.04 0.62
N MET A 131 -0.92 -1.70 1.24
CA MET A 131 0.02 -1.07 2.17
C MET A 131 1.49 -1.46 1.92
N TRP A 132 2.40 -0.47 1.95
CA TRP A 132 3.82 -0.70 2.18
C TRP A 132 4.19 -0.40 3.62
N ILE A 133 4.96 -1.30 4.23
CA ILE A 133 5.43 -1.13 5.60
C ILE A 133 6.94 -1.19 5.61
N TYR A 134 7.57 -0.09 6.01
CA TYR A 134 9.01 0.07 6.03
C TYR A 134 9.59 -0.16 7.43
N PRO A 135 10.82 -0.71 7.52
CA PRO A 135 11.43 -1.08 8.80
C PRO A 135 11.85 0.11 9.67
N ASP A 136 11.83 1.33 9.12
CA ASP A 136 12.10 2.58 9.82
C ASP A 136 10.85 3.19 10.49
N GLY A 137 9.67 2.60 10.29
CA GLY A 137 8.42 3.07 10.86
C GLY A 137 7.53 3.85 9.90
N GLU A 138 7.97 4.08 8.66
CA GLU A 138 7.12 4.66 7.62
C GLU A 138 6.14 3.62 7.06
N VAL A 139 4.93 4.07 6.77
CA VAL A 139 3.84 3.26 6.22
C VAL A 139 3.14 4.05 5.13
N TYR A 140 3.01 3.42 3.97
CA TYR A 140 2.26 3.94 2.84
C TYR A 140 0.94 3.18 2.73
N PHE A 141 -0.16 3.91 2.61
CA PHE A 141 -1.51 3.43 2.42
C PHE A 141 -2.00 3.85 1.04
N ASP A 142 -2.45 2.90 0.24
CA ASP A 142 -2.99 3.13 -1.10
C ASP A 142 -4.48 2.84 -1.09
N TYR A 143 -5.28 3.89 -1.27
CA TYR A 143 -6.72 3.81 -1.32
C TYR A 143 -7.21 3.79 -2.77
N ASN A 144 -8.10 2.83 -3.06
CA ASN A 144 -8.93 2.89 -4.25
C ASN A 144 -9.96 4.00 -4.06
N LEU A 145 -10.07 4.86 -5.07
CA LEU A 145 -10.95 6.03 -5.09
C LEU A 145 -12.29 5.77 -5.76
N ASP A 146 -12.68 4.52 -6.03
CA ASP A 146 -13.99 4.16 -6.60
C ASP A 146 -14.30 4.98 -7.87
N GLU A 147 -13.31 5.07 -8.75
CA GLU A 147 -13.35 5.80 -10.04
C GLU A 147 -13.60 7.32 -9.92
N MET A 148 -13.61 7.89 -8.70
CA MET A 148 -13.81 9.33 -8.47
C MET A 148 -12.71 10.18 -9.13
N PHE A 149 -11.51 9.60 -9.31
CA PHE A 149 -10.33 10.25 -9.89
C PHE A 149 -9.72 9.39 -11.02
N THR A 150 -10.59 8.82 -11.86
CA THR A 150 -10.22 8.06 -13.07
C THR A 150 -9.21 6.94 -12.80
N ASP A 151 -7.95 7.18 -13.13
CA ASP A 151 -6.78 6.31 -13.10
C ASP A 151 -5.91 6.51 -11.86
N HIS A 152 -6.34 7.35 -10.92
CA HIS A 152 -5.59 7.64 -9.70
C HIS A 152 -6.11 6.87 -8.49
N GLY A 153 -5.18 6.42 -7.65
CA GLY A 153 -5.41 6.06 -6.25
C GLY A 153 -5.11 7.24 -5.32
N LEU A 154 -5.42 7.08 -4.04
CA LEU A 154 -5.03 8.02 -2.99
C LEU A 154 -3.91 7.41 -2.15
N GLY A 155 -2.73 7.99 -2.27
CA GLY A 155 -1.56 7.63 -1.48
C GLY A 155 -1.46 8.49 -0.23
N ILE A 156 -1.39 7.84 0.94
CA ILE A 156 -1.14 8.50 2.22
C ILE A 156 0.08 7.85 2.88
N THR A 157 1.08 8.67 3.23
CA THR A 157 2.25 8.22 3.98
C THR A 157 2.18 8.72 5.41
N ALA A 158 2.40 7.85 6.38
CA ALA A 158 2.43 8.19 7.79
C ALA A 158 3.57 7.45 8.50
N ASN A 159 3.98 7.93 9.67
CA ASN A 159 4.88 7.19 10.55
C ASN A 159 4.11 6.47 11.66
N ILE A 160 4.79 5.55 12.37
CA ILE A 160 4.19 4.74 13.44
C ILE A 160 3.57 5.55 14.61
N SER A 161 3.92 6.83 14.78
CA SER A 161 3.28 7.69 15.78
C SER A 161 1.89 8.21 15.34
N GLY A 162 1.53 7.95 14.08
CA GLY A 162 0.31 8.43 13.45
C GLY A 162 0.46 9.79 12.78
N GLU A 163 1.63 10.41 12.78
CA GLU A 163 1.85 11.65 12.02
C GLU A 163 1.78 11.35 10.52
N ILE A 164 0.96 12.12 9.81
CA ILE A 164 0.81 12.02 8.35
C ILE A 164 1.88 12.91 7.73
N ILE A 165 2.70 12.30 6.88
CA ILE A 165 3.88 12.90 6.23
C ILE A 165 3.48 13.48 4.87
N SER A 166 2.63 12.78 4.13
CA SER A 166 2.15 13.22 2.82
C SER A 166 0.82 12.56 2.46
N CYS A 167 0.04 13.25 1.62
CA CYS A 167 -1.23 12.80 1.05
C CYS A 167 -1.30 13.32 -0.38
N GLY A 168 -1.77 12.50 -1.32
CA GLY A 168 -1.93 12.94 -2.71
C GLY A 168 -2.47 11.86 -3.63
N LEU A 169 -2.99 12.29 -4.78
CA LEU A 169 -3.37 11.40 -5.87
C LEU A 169 -2.12 10.75 -6.49
N GLN A 170 -2.20 9.47 -6.82
CA GLN A 170 -1.11 8.67 -7.38
C GLN A 170 -1.60 7.91 -8.62
N GLY A 171 -0.86 7.94 -9.72
CA GLY A 171 -1.20 7.32 -11.01
C GLY A 171 0.00 7.17 -11.92
#